data_AF-A0A1E4GT79-F1
#
_entry.id   AF-A0A1E4GT79-F1
#
_cell.length_a   1.000
_cell.length_b   1.000
_cell.length_c   1.000
_cell.angle_alpha   90.00
_cell.angle_beta   90.00
_cell.angle_gamma   90.00
#
_symmetry.space_group_name_H-M   'P 1'
#
loop_
_entity.id
_entity.type
_entity.pdbx_description
1 polymer ?
#
loop_
_entity_poly.entity_id
_entity_poly.type
_entity_poly.pdbx_seq_one_letter_code
_entity_poly.pdbx_strand_id
1 'polypeptide(L)'
;MAADGGRAAEAKLAAAHRALLETPGIQFDFKGAPPAPKPPPWLKGLAEFLEVIAPVMVVVFWAGVAAGVLFIVYLVAREFAPESWFRRRSTVSDVADWRPDAAAARALLEDADRLAEAGRFEEAIHVLLFRSIDDLAGRRPGVVRPALTSRDIAGLSVLPPAARAAFARLAGAVEQTFFGGRPAGADAFREARADYEAFAFAEGWR
;
A
#
# COMPACT_ATOMS: atom_id res chain seq x y z
N MET A 1 -4.90 26.29 -96.65
CA MET A 1 -5.82 25.28 -96.07
C MET A 1 -5.62 25.06 -94.56
N ALA A 2 -4.41 25.24 -94.00
CA ALA A 2 -4.16 25.08 -92.56
C ALA A 2 -4.79 26.16 -91.65
N ALA A 3 -4.87 27.42 -92.10
CA ALA A 3 -5.41 28.53 -91.29
C ALA A 3 -6.92 28.44 -91.00
N ASP A 4 -7.67 27.74 -91.86
CA ASP A 4 -9.13 27.61 -91.73
C ASP A 4 -9.52 26.52 -90.72
N GLY A 5 -8.69 25.46 -90.63
CA GLY A 5 -8.84 24.42 -89.61
C GLY A 5 -8.59 24.94 -88.20
N GLY A 6 -7.65 25.88 -88.03
CA GLY A 6 -7.37 26.52 -86.73
C GLY A 6 -8.55 27.34 -86.22
N ARG A 7 -9.14 28.20 -87.06
CA ARG A 7 -10.32 29.00 -86.68
C ARG A 7 -11.54 28.13 -86.36
N ALA A 8 -11.74 27.04 -87.12
CA ALA A 8 -12.82 26.10 -86.84
C ALA A 8 -12.62 25.36 -85.49
N ALA A 9 -11.37 25.04 -85.13
CA ALA A 9 -11.06 24.42 -83.85
C ALA A 9 -11.27 25.40 -82.67
N GLU A 10 -10.86 26.66 -82.82
CA GLU A 10 -11.08 27.71 -81.81
C GLU A 10 -12.57 27.97 -81.57
N ALA A 11 -13.37 28.04 -82.65
CA ALA A 11 -14.81 28.21 -82.53
C ALA A 11 -15.48 27.04 -81.80
N LYS A 12 -15.03 25.81 -82.08
CA LYS A 12 -15.51 24.60 -81.36
C LYS A 12 -15.12 24.63 -79.89
N LEU A 13 -13.89 25.03 -79.56
CA LEU A 13 -13.43 25.15 -78.17
C LEU A 13 -14.22 26.23 -77.41
N ALA A 14 -14.46 27.38 -78.03
CA ALA A 14 -15.26 28.45 -77.42
C ALA A 14 -16.71 28.03 -77.17
N ALA A 15 -17.32 27.31 -78.12
CA ALA A 15 -18.66 26.75 -77.95
C ALA A 15 -18.72 25.70 -76.83
N ALA A 16 -17.73 24.80 -76.77
CA ALA A 16 -17.62 23.80 -75.71
C ALA A 16 -17.39 24.44 -74.33
N HIS A 17 -16.55 25.47 -74.25
CA HIS A 17 -16.30 26.20 -73.02
C HIS A 17 -17.56 26.93 -72.54
N ARG A 18 -18.33 27.54 -73.45
CA ARG A 18 -19.61 28.17 -73.09
C ARG A 18 -20.63 27.15 -72.58
N ALA A 19 -20.75 26.01 -73.25
CA ALA A 19 -21.60 24.91 -72.79
C ALA A 19 -21.17 24.37 -71.42
N LEU A 20 -19.86 24.33 -71.14
CA LEU A 20 -19.32 23.94 -69.84
C LEU A 20 -19.68 24.95 -68.74
N LEU A 21 -19.56 26.25 -69.01
CA LEU A 21 -19.96 27.31 -68.08
C LEU A 21 -21.47 27.34 -67.80
N GLU A 22 -22.29 26.95 -68.78
CA GLU A 22 -23.75 26.86 -68.66
C GLU A 22 -24.22 25.52 -68.07
N THR A 23 -23.32 24.56 -67.79
CA THR A 23 -23.67 23.24 -67.28
C THR A 23 -24.20 23.33 -65.83
N PRO A 24 -25.48 23.00 -65.60
CA PRO A 24 -26.07 23.05 -64.26
C PRO A 24 -25.40 22.02 -63.35
N GLY A 25 -24.98 22.44 -62.17
CA GLY A 25 -24.31 21.59 -61.19
C GLY A 25 -22.79 21.77 -61.12
N ILE A 26 -22.17 22.57 -61.99
CA ILE A 26 -20.76 22.94 -61.89
C ILE A 26 -20.64 24.39 -61.40
N GLN A 27 -20.04 24.58 -60.23
CA GLN A 27 -19.76 25.89 -59.67
C GLN A 27 -18.36 26.35 -60.10
N PHE A 28 -18.30 27.42 -60.91
CA PHE A 28 -17.04 28.04 -61.33
C PHE A 28 -16.63 29.24 -60.45
N ASP A 29 -17.57 29.77 -59.67
CA ASP A 29 -17.32 30.88 -58.73
C ASP A 29 -17.28 30.35 -57.30
N PHE A 30 -16.08 30.06 -56.80
CA PHE A 30 -15.86 29.70 -55.40
C PHE A 30 -15.71 30.98 -54.57
N LYS A 31 -16.84 31.49 -54.07
CA LYS A 31 -16.79 32.54 -53.04
C LYS A 31 -16.03 31.99 -51.82
N GLY A 32 -15.02 32.73 -51.38
CA GLY A 32 -14.24 32.38 -50.19
C GLY A 32 -15.14 32.12 -48.99
N ALA A 33 -14.69 31.26 -48.08
CA ALA A 33 -15.44 30.95 -46.86
C ALA A 33 -15.81 32.26 -46.13
N PRO A 34 -17.06 32.38 -45.62
CA PRO A 34 -17.43 33.55 -44.84
C PRO A 34 -16.51 33.67 -43.62
N PRO A 35 -16.19 34.91 -43.17
CA PRO A 35 -15.38 35.09 -41.98
C PRO A 35 -16.05 34.41 -40.79
N ALA A 36 -15.24 33.82 -39.90
CA ALA A 36 -15.74 33.14 -38.72
C ALA A 36 -16.67 34.05 -37.92
N PRO A 37 -17.82 33.55 -37.43
CA PRO A 37 -18.72 34.35 -36.62
C PRO A 37 -18.00 34.84 -35.37
N LYS A 38 -18.26 36.09 -34.97
CA LYS A 38 -17.68 36.63 -33.74
C LYS A 38 -18.15 35.80 -32.54
N PRO A 39 -17.26 35.46 -31.59
CA PRO A 39 -17.65 34.70 -30.41
C PRO A 39 -18.72 35.46 -29.62
N PRO A 40 -19.67 34.75 -29.00
CA PRO A 40 -20.77 35.37 -28.28
C PRO A 40 -20.25 36.16 -27.06
N PRO A 41 -20.93 37.24 -26.65
CA PRO A 41 -20.44 38.16 -25.61
C PRO A 41 -20.17 37.49 -24.25
N TRP A 42 -20.97 36.49 -23.88
CA TRP A 42 -20.80 35.77 -22.61
C TRP A 42 -19.50 34.97 -22.54
N LEU A 43 -18.98 34.50 -23.69
CA LEU A 43 -17.73 33.74 -23.76
C LEU A 43 -16.53 34.62 -23.42
N LYS A 44 -16.58 35.90 -23.82
CA LYS A 44 -15.55 36.88 -23.45
C LYS A 44 -15.55 37.14 -21.95
N GLY A 45 -16.72 37.35 -21.36
CA GLY A 45 -16.85 37.53 -19.90
C GLY A 45 -16.35 36.31 -19.11
N LEU A 46 -16.60 35.10 -19.59
CA LEU A 46 -16.06 33.89 -19.00
C LEU A 46 -14.53 33.81 -19.12
N ALA A 47 -13.98 34.13 -20.29
CA ALA A 47 -12.53 34.13 -20.51
C ALA A 47 -11.82 35.15 -19.61
N GLU A 48 -12.34 36.37 -19.52
CA GLU A 48 -11.80 37.42 -18.64
C GLU A 48 -11.88 36.99 -17.16
N PHE A 49 -12.98 36.38 -16.72
CA PHE A 49 -13.09 35.84 -15.37
C PHE A 49 -12.08 34.71 -15.10
N LEU A 50 -11.89 33.81 -16.07
CA LEU A 50 -10.90 32.73 -15.99
C LEU A 50 -9.47 33.28 -15.92
N GLU A 51 -9.15 34.31 -16.69
CA GLU A 51 -7.83 34.97 -16.66
C GLU A 51 -7.55 35.61 -15.29
N VAL A 52 -8.56 36.18 -14.64
CA VAL A 52 -8.44 36.76 -13.29
C VAL A 52 -8.23 35.67 -12.22
N ILE A 53 -8.93 34.54 -12.31
CA ILE A 53 -8.81 33.45 -11.31
C ILE A 53 -7.67 32.48 -11.59
N ALA A 54 -7.16 32.43 -12.83
CA ALA A 54 -6.05 31.56 -13.25
C ALA A 54 -4.85 31.59 -12.29
N PRO A 55 -4.27 32.74 -11.90
CA PRO A 55 -3.13 32.77 -10.99
C PRO A 55 -3.47 32.18 -9.62
N VAL A 56 -4.69 32.41 -9.10
CA VAL A 56 -5.14 31.84 -7.82
C VAL A 56 -5.27 30.32 -7.92
N MET A 57 -5.86 29.80 -9.01
CA MET A 57 -5.98 28.36 -9.22
C MET A 57 -4.62 27.66 -9.29
N VAL A 58 -3.62 28.29 -9.93
CA VAL A 58 -2.25 27.75 -9.99
C VAL A 58 -1.65 27.66 -8.59
N VAL A 59 -1.82 28.69 -7.76
CA VAL A 59 -1.34 28.67 -6.37
C VAL A 59 -2.05 27.60 -5.55
N VAL A 60 -3.38 27.50 -5.65
CA VAL A 60 -4.17 26.50 -4.93
C VAL A 60 -3.78 25.08 -5.37
N PHE A 61 -3.57 24.86 -6.67
CA PHE A 61 -3.12 23.58 -7.20
C PHE A 61 -1.78 23.17 -6.60
N TRP A 62 -0.77 24.05 -6.65
CA TRP A 62 0.55 23.74 -6.08
C TRP A 62 0.53 23.61 -4.56
N ALA A 63 -0.30 24.38 -3.85
CA ALA A 63 -0.52 24.20 -2.43
C ALA A 63 -1.13 22.82 -2.12
N GLY A 64 -2.11 22.38 -2.92
CA GLY A 64 -2.70 21.05 -2.81
C GLY A 64 -1.69 19.93 -3.11
N VAL A 65 -0.87 20.08 -4.15
CA VAL A 65 0.23 19.15 -4.46
C VAL A 65 1.22 19.08 -3.29
N ALA A 66 1.65 20.22 -2.77
CA ALA A 66 2.56 20.28 -1.63
C ALA A 66 1.96 19.61 -0.39
N ALA A 67 0.69 19.87 -0.08
CA ALA A 67 -0.01 19.23 1.02
C ALA A 67 -0.14 17.72 0.82
N GLY A 68 -0.44 17.25 -0.39
CA GLY A 68 -0.49 15.84 -0.73
C GLY A 68 0.87 15.15 -0.58
N VAL A 69 1.95 15.77 -1.04
CA VAL A 69 3.32 15.27 -0.83
C VAL A 69 3.65 15.22 0.66
N LEU A 70 3.34 16.27 1.42
CA LEU A 70 3.55 16.30 2.87
C LEU A 70 2.77 15.19 3.58
N PHE A 71 1.53 14.93 3.14
CA PHE A 71 0.69 13.87 3.69
C PHE A 71 1.27 12.48 3.38
N ILE A 72 1.75 12.25 2.15
CA ILE A 72 2.42 10.99 1.79
C ILE A 72 3.69 10.81 2.63
N VAL A 73 4.52 11.86 2.75
CA VAL A 73 5.72 11.85 3.60
C VAL A 73 5.33 11.56 5.04
N TYR A 74 4.26 12.15 5.56
CA TYR A 74 3.75 11.88 6.89
C TYR A 74 3.31 10.42 7.06
N LEU A 75 2.58 9.84 6.10
CA LEU A 75 2.17 8.43 6.17
C LEU A 75 3.35 7.48 6.13
N VAL A 76 4.32 7.74 5.24
CA VAL A 76 5.57 6.96 5.16
C VAL A 76 6.37 7.12 6.44
N ALA A 77 6.56 8.34 6.93
CA ALA A 77 7.27 8.60 8.18
C ALA A 77 6.56 7.95 9.37
N ARG A 78 5.22 7.89 9.40
CA ARG A 78 4.44 7.21 10.43
C ARG A 78 4.65 5.70 10.40
N GLU A 79 4.68 5.10 9.22
CA GLU A 79 4.88 3.65 9.05
C GLU A 79 6.31 3.22 9.40
N PHE A 80 7.29 4.05 9.02
CA PHE A 80 8.69 3.79 9.33
C PHE A 80 9.14 4.41 10.67
N ALA A 81 8.26 5.09 11.40
CA ALA A 81 8.58 5.60 12.73
C ALA A 81 8.69 4.41 13.68
N PRO A 82 9.91 4.07 14.17
CA PRO A 82 10.02 3.03 15.16
C PRO A 82 9.31 3.49 16.44
N GLU A 83 8.62 2.58 17.13
CA GLU A 83 7.96 2.79 18.43
C GLU A 83 8.88 3.45 19.48
N SER A 84 10.20 3.38 19.27
CA SER A 84 11.25 4.01 20.06
C SER A 84 11.36 5.53 19.90
N TRP A 85 10.72 6.16 18.90
CA TRP A 85 10.74 7.62 18.73
C TRP A 85 9.75 8.31 19.67
N PHE A 86 8.63 7.64 20.02
CA PHE A 86 7.67 8.12 21.01
C PHE A 86 8.00 7.67 22.44
N ARG A 87 8.86 6.67 22.63
CA ARG A 87 9.45 6.35 23.95
C ARG A 87 10.67 7.21 24.18
N ARG A 88 10.53 8.19 25.09
CA ARG A 88 11.64 8.98 25.65
C ARG A 88 12.81 8.05 25.95
N ARG A 89 13.97 8.37 25.39
CA ARG A 89 15.21 7.58 25.50
C ARG A 89 15.61 7.45 26.96
N SER A 90 15.11 6.43 27.64
CA SER A 90 15.71 5.95 28.87
C SER A 90 17.09 5.45 28.49
N THR A 91 18.10 6.12 29.01
CA THR A 91 19.49 5.70 28.99
C THR A 91 19.57 4.22 29.36
N VAL A 92 20.08 3.42 28.44
CA VAL A 92 20.35 2.01 28.66
C VAL A 92 21.43 1.94 29.73
N SER A 93 21.03 1.60 30.95
CA SER A 93 21.88 1.08 32.00
C SER A 93 21.69 -0.43 32.05
N ASP A 94 22.82 -1.12 32.00
CA ASP A 94 23.11 -2.53 32.28
C ASP A 94 22.11 -3.63 31.88
N VAL A 95 22.67 -4.57 31.11
CA VAL A 95 22.14 -5.92 30.91
C VAL A 95 22.28 -6.66 32.25
N ALA A 96 21.31 -6.49 33.15
CA ALA A 96 21.25 -7.29 34.36
C ALA A 96 19.85 -7.60 34.90
N ASP A 97 18.77 -6.95 34.44
CA ASP A 97 17.44 -7.29 34.96
C ASP A 97 16.28 -6.84 34.05
N TRP A 98 16.30 -7.26 32.77
CA TRP A 98 15.07 -7.22 31.98
C TRP A 98 14.13 -8.31 32.52
N ARG A 99 13.15 -7.89 33.33
CA ARG A 99 11.93 -8.65 33.59
C ARG A 99 10.83 -8.07 32.71
N PRO A 100 10.00 -8.89 32.04
CA PRO A 100 8.80 -8.38 31.40
C PRO A 100 7.96 -7.63 32.44
N ASP A 101 7.23 -6.59 32.01
CA ASP A 101 6.23 -5.94 32.86
C ASP A 101 5.28 -7.02 33.38
N ALA A 102 5.45 -7.40 34.64
CA ALA A 102 4.84 -8.59 35.21
C ALA A 102 3.31 -8.51 35.17
N ALA A 103 2.74 -7.32 35.01
CA ALA A 103 1.32 -7.10 34.81
C ALA A 103 0.85 -7.54 33.41
N ALA A 104 1.56 -7.13 32.35
CA ALA A 104 1.23 -7.53 30.97
C ALA A 104 1.46 -9.03 30.72
N ALA A 105 2.48 -9.62 31.35
CA ALA A 105 2.73 -11.05 31.29
C ALA A 105 1.61 -11.87 31.94
N ARG A 106 1.08 -11.41 33.09
CA ARG A 106 -0.02 -12.09 33.81
C ARG A 106 -1.35 -11.95 33.07
N ALA A 107 -1.68 -10.76 32.57
CA ALA A 107 -2.94 -10.52 31.85
C ALA A 107 -3.09 -11.41 30.59
N LEU A 108 -2.00 -11.63 29.85
CA LEU A 108 -2.03 -12.49 28.65
C LEU A 108 -2.03 -13.99 28.98
N LEU A 109 -1.44 -14.39 30.11
CA LEU A 109 -1.57 -15.76 30.64
C LEU A 109 -3.01 -16.04 31.10
N GLU A 110 -3.64 -15.06 31.76
CA GLU A 110 -5.06 -15.12 32.15
C GLU A 110 -5.98 -15.25 30.91
N ASP A 111 -5.63 -14.62 29.78
CA ASP A 111 -6.37 -14.76 28.53
C ASP A 111 -6.25 -16.16 27.91
N ALA A 112 -5.05 -16.74 27.92
CA ALA A 112 -4.85 -18.13 27.47
C ALA A 112 -5.63 -19.13 28.36
N ASP A 113 -5.60 -18.91 29.66
CA ASP A 113 -6.30 -19.76 30.63
C ASP A 113 -7.83 -19.67 30.47
N ARG A 114 -8.36 -18.46 30.27
CA ARG A 114 -9.78 -18.24 29.98
C ARG A 114 -10.23 -18.92 28.68
N LEU A 115 -9.40 -18.91 27.65
CA LEU A 115 -9.68 -19.62 26.40
C LEU A 115 -9.70 -21.13 26.62
N ALA A 116 -8.76 -21.65 27.41
CA ALA A 116 -8.74 -23.08 27.75
C ALA A 116 -9.95 -23.49 28.61
N GLU A 117 -10.40 -22.65 29.55
CA GLU A 117 -11.63 -22.88 30.32
C GLU A 117 -12.88 -22.91 29.44
N ALA A 118 -12.91 -22.11 28.37
CA ALA A 118 -13.96 -22.13 27.35
C ALA A 118 -13.87 -23.32 26.38
N GLY A 119 -12.91 -24.24 26.58
CA GLY A 119 -12.66 -25.39 25.70
C GLY A 119 -11.96 -25.03 24.38
N ARG A 120 -11.49 -23.79 24.22
CA ARG A 120 -10.84 -23.27 23.00
C ARG A 120 -9.32 -23.48 23.09
N PHE A 121 -8.90 -24.74 23.17
CA PHE A 121 -7.50 -25.10 23.42
C PHE A 121 -6.55 -24.66 22.30
N GLU A 122 -6.96 -24.76 21.04
CA GLU A 122 -6.14 -24.37 19.89
C GLU A 122 -5.77 -22.89 19.93
N GLU A 123 -6.76 -22.06 20.26
CA GLU A 123 -6.60 -20.62 20.39
C GLU A 123 -5.77 -20.25 21.61
N ALA A 124 -5.96 -20.97 22.72
CA ALA A 124 -5.13 -20.81 23.91
C ALA A 124 -3.64 -21.10 23.62
N ILE A 125 -3.34 -22.18 22.89
CA ILE A 125 -1.97 -22.52 22.46
C ILE A 125 -1.42 -21.44 21.51
N HIS A 126 -2.24 -20.92 20.59
CA HIS A 126 -1.83 -19.85 19.68
C HIS A 126 -1.46 -18.55 20.43
N VAL A 127 -2.22 -18.18 21.46
CA VAL A 127 -1.92 -17.03 22.33
C VAL A 127 -0.58 -17.22 23.04
N LEU A 128 -0.28 -18.42 23.55
CA LEU A 128 1.02 -18.72 24.19
C LEU A 128 2.21 -18.57 23.22
N LEU A 129 2.06 -18.98 21.95
CA LEU A 129 3.11 -18.79 20.94
C LEU A 129 3.34 -17.31 20.64
N PHE A 130 2.27 -16.55 20.40
CA PHE A 130 2.38 -15.13 20.10
C PHE A 130 3.05 -14.36 21.25
N ARG A 131 2.66 -14.70 22.49
CA ARG A 131 3.30 -14.17 23.70
C ARG A 131 4.79 -14.47 23.77
N SER A 132 5.20 -15.69 23.40
CA SER A 132 6.61 -16.09 23.36
C SER A 132 7.42 -15.26 22.36
N ILE A 133 6.82 -14.92 21.20
CA ILE A 133 7.44 -14.06 20.19
C ILE A 133 7.58 -12.62 20.72
N ASP A 134 6.56 -12.09 21.38
CA ASP A 134 6.61 -10.76 22.01
C ASP A 134 7.67 -10.70 23.11
N ASP A 135 7.78 -11.74 23.94
CA ASP A 135 8.83 -11.85 24.97
C ASP A 135 10.22 -11.86 24.35
N LEU A 136 10.41 -12.59 23.25
CA LEU A 136 11.68 -12.61 22.52
C LEU A 136 12.02 -11.24 21.93
N ALA A 137 11.05 -10.59 21.27
CA ALA A 137 11.22 -9.27 20.66
C ALA A 137 11.54 -8.19 21.72
N GLY A 138 10.91 -8.28 22.89
CA GLY A 138 11.19 -7.41 24.04
C GLY A 138 12.57 -7.61 24.64
N ARG A 139 13.02 -8.87 24.82
CA ARG A 139 14.35 -9.22 25.35
C ARG A 139 15.48 -8.84 24.38
N ARG A 140 15.26 -9.06 23.08
CA ARG A 140 16.27 -8.87 22.04
C ARG A 140 15.68 -8.08 20.86
N PRO A 141 15.59 -6.74 20.99
CA PRO A 141 15.10 -5.91 19.91
C PRO A 141 15.88 -6.11 18.61
N GLY A 142 15.17 -6.28 17.50
CA GLY A 142 15.76 -6.47 16.16
C GLY A 142 16.07 -7.93 15.78
N VAL A 143 15.91 -8.89 16.71
CA VAL A 143 16.07 -10.33 16.42
C VAL A 143 14.85 -10.89 15.68
N VAL A 144 13.65 -10.55 16.13
CA VAL A 144 12.40 -10.93 15.46
C VAL A 144 12.12 -9.92 14.37
N ARG A 145 12.18 -10.36 13.10
CA ARG A 145 11.83 -9.53 11.94
C ARG A 145 10.45 -9.94 11.44
N PRO A 146 9.65 -9.01 10.87
CA PRO A 146 8.29 -9.31 10.39
C PRO A 146 8.20 -10.46 9.37
N ALA A 147 9.30 -10.75 8.64
CA ALA A 147 9.35 -11.81 7.64
C ALA A 147 9.69 -13.20 8.21
N LEU A 148 9.99 -13.33 9.51
CA LEU A 148 10.36 -14.62 10.11
C LEU A 148 9.13 -15.43 10.50
N THR A 149 9.14 -16.71 10.14
CA THR A 149 8.15 -17.67 10.62
C THR A 149 8.49 -18.19 12.02
N SER A 150 7.53 -18.82 12.70
CA SER A 150 7.78 -19.48 14.00
C SER A 150 8.91 -20.52 13.92
N ARG A 151 9.05 -21.23 12.79
CA ARG A 151 10.18 -22.14 12.57
C ARG A 151 11.51 -21.43 12.43
N ASP A 152 11.54 -20.31 11.71
CA ASP A 152 12.77 -19.52 11.57
C ASP A 152 13.21 -18.96 12.92
N ILE A 153 12.25 -18.48 13.73
CA ILE A 153 12.49 -17.99 15.08
C ILE A 153 13.04 -19.11 15.98
N ALA A 154 12.50 -20.32 15.88
CA ALA A 154 13.00 -21.50 16.60
C ALA A 154 14.43 -21.92 16.19
N GLY A 155 14.92 -21.46 15.04
CA GLY A 155 16.27 -21.71 14.55
C GLY A 155 17.32 -20.69 15.02
N LEU A 156 16.91 -19.59 15.65
CA LEU A 156 17.80 -18.49 15.97
C LEU A 156 18.84 -18.86 17.04
N SER A 157 20.13 -18.67 16.73
CA SER A 157 21.25 -18.98 17.62
C SER A 157 21.37 -18.05 18.84
N VAL A 158 20.64 -16.93 18.85
CA VAL A 158 20.58 -16.00 19.98
C VAL A 158 19.72 -16.54 21.14
N LEU A 159 18.89 -17.55 20.90
CA LEU A 159 18.14 -18.21 21.97
C LEU A 159 19.03 -19.20 22.71
N PRO A 160 19.00 -19.22 24.05
CA PRO A 160 19.62 -20.28 24.84
C PRO A 160 19.12 -21.66 24.38
N PRO A 161 19.95 -22.72 24.38
CA PRO A 161 19.55 -24.03 23.86
C PRO A 161 18.25 -24.58 24.46
N ALA A 162 18.04 -24.40 25.76
CA ALA A 162 16.82 -24.81 26.46
C ALA A 162 15.59 -24.02 25.99
N ALA A 163 15.69 -22.69 25.91
CA ALA A 163 14.62 -21.83 25.42
C ALA A 163 14.28 -22.13 23.96
N ARG A 164 15.30 -22.35 23.13
CA ARG A 164 15.14 -22.71 21.71
C ARG A 164 14.38 -24.02 21.53
N ALA A 165 14.71 -25.03 22.33
CA ALA A 165 14.02 -26.32 22.30
C ALA A 165 12.55 -26.21 22.77
N ALA A 166 12.29 -25.43 23.82
CA ALA A 166 10.93 -25.20 24.31
C ALA A 166 10.07 -24.44 23.31
N PHE A 167 10.62 -23.35 22.72
CA PHE A 167 9.94 -22.59 21.68
C PHE A 167 9.65 -23.44 20.43
N ALA A 168 10.59 -24.31 20.03
CA ALA A 168 10.39 -25.21 18.89
C ALA A 168 9.23 -26.20 19.11
N ARG A 169 9.06 -26.74 20.32
CA ARG A 169 7.93 -27.62 20.65
C ARG A 169 6.60 -26.86 20.66
N LEU A 170 6.57 -25.67 21.24
CA LEU A 170 5.39 -24.80 21.23
C LEU A 170 4.97 -24.41 19.81
N ALA A 171 5.92 -24.01 18.97
CA ALA A 171 5.68 -23.72 17.56
C ALA A 171 5.15 -24.96 16.82
N GLY A 172 5.73 -26.13 17.07
CA GLY A 172 5.26 -27.40 16.51
C GLY A 172 3.85 -27.79 16.96
N ALA A 173 3.45 -27.46 18.19
CA ALA A 173 2.10 -27.69 18.70
C ALA A 173 1.07 -26.81 17.98
N VAL A 174 1.38 -25.52 17.78
CA VAL A 174 0.53 -24.62 16.98
C VAL A 174 0.46 -25.09 15.53
N GLU A 175 1.58 -25.51 14.94
CA GLU A 175 1.58 -25.98 13.55
C GLU A 175 0.68 -27.21 13.35
N GLN A 176 0.71 -28.16 14.28
CA GLN A 176 -0.13 -29.35 14.20
C GLN A 176 -1.62 -29.05 14.37
N THR A 177 -1.95 -28.06 15.20
CA THR A 177 -3.34 -27.72 15.54
C THR A 177 -3.91 -26.74 14.52
N PHE A 178 -3.28 -25.59 14.35
CA PHE A 178 -3.74 -24.51 13.48
C PHE A 178 -3.58 -24.82 11.97
N PHE A 179 -2.46 -25.44 11.56
CA PHE A 179 -2.24 -25.79 10.14
C PHE A 179 -2.52 -27.27 9.84
N GLY A 180 -2.26 -28.16 10.80
CA GLY A 180 -2.43 -29.60 10.63
C GLY A 180 -3.84 -30.12 10.87
N GLY A 181 -4.77 -29.27 11.34
CA GLY A 181 -6.16 -29.63 11.60
C GLY A 181 -6.36 -30.71 12.67
N ARG A 182 -5.35 -30.93 13.53
CA ARG A 182 -5.47 -31.87 14.66
C ARG A 182 -6.11 -31.14 15.84
N PRO A 183 -7.23 -31.64 16.39
CA PRO A 183 -7.87 -30.99 17.51
C PRO A 183 -6.94 -30.96 18.73
N ALA A 184 -6.80 -29.79 19.34
CA ALA A 184 -6.11 -29.66 20.62
C ALA A 184 -7.05 -30.00 21.78
N GLY A 185 -6.60 -30.83 22.71
CA GLY A 185 -7.28 -31.08 23.98
C GLY A 185 -6.60 -30.38 25.16
N ALA A 186 -7.17 -30.58 26.35
CA ALA A 186 -6.61 -30.06 27.59
C ALA A 186 -5.15 -30.50 27.83
N ASP A 187 -4.79 -31.72 27.40
CA ASP A 187 -3.43 -32.26 27.54
C ASP A 187 -2.43 -31.48 26.67
N ALA A 188 -2.78 -31.24 25.40
CA ALA A 188 -1.98 -30.45 24.47
C ALA A 188 -1.80 -29.01 24.97
N PHE A 189 -2.84 -28.41 25.57
CA PHE A 189 -2.72 -27.08 26.18
C PHE A 189 -1.78 -27.09 27.39
N ARG A 190 -1.85 -28.09 28.28
CA ARG A 190 -0.93 -28.19 29.44
C ARG A 190 0.51 -28.36 29.00
N GLU A 191 0.77 -29.16 27.98
CA GLU A 191 2.10 -29.32 27.39
C GLU A 191 2.62 -28.01 26.79
N ALA A 192 1.79 -27.32 26.00
CA ALA A 192 2.13 -26.02 25.42
C ALA A 192 2.41 -24.96 26.50
N ARG A 193 1.66 -24.98 27.60
CA ARG A 193 1.89 -24.10 28.76
C ARG A 193 3.23 -24.40 29.42
N ALA A 194 3.56 -25.67 29.64
CA ALA A 194 4.85 -26.07 30.19
C ALA A 194 6.01 -25.65 29.28
N ASP A 195 5.82 -25.74 27.96
CA ASP A 195 6.81 -25.26 26.99
C ASP A 195 6.95 -23.74 27.00
N TYR A 196 5.85 -22.99 27.15
CA TYR A 196 5.91 -21.54 27.36
C TYR A 196 6.68 -21.18 28.64
N GLU A 197 6.40 -21.84 29.76
CA GLU A 197 7.10 -21.61 31.03
C GLU A 197 8.59 -21.95 30.91
N ALA A 198 8.92 -23.08 30.30
CA ALA A 198 10.31 -23.48 30.03
C ALA A 198 11.02 -22.47 29.12
N PHE A 199 10.34 -21.91 28.12
CA PHE A 199 10.87 -20.83 27.29
C PHE A 199 11.08 -19.54 28.10
N ALA A 200 10.07 -19.09 28.83
CA ALA A 200 10.07 -17.81 29.54
C ALA A 200 11.11 -17.77 30.68
N PHE A 201 11.31 -18.90 31.36
CA PHE A 201 12.18 -19.04 32.54
C PHE A 201 13.49 -19.80 32.27
N ALA A 202 13.84 -20.09 31.01
CA ALA A 202 15.06 -20.84 30.70
C ALA A 202 16.31 -20.22 31.36
N GLU A 203 17.11 -21.05 32.02
CA GLU A 203 18.44 -20.68 32.49
C GLU A 203 19.32 -20.39 31.26
N GLY A 204 19.83 -19.17 31.16
CA GLY A 204 20.57 -18.67 29.99
C GLY A 204 19.98 -17.41 29.36
N TRP A 205 18.81 -16.96 29.81
CA TRP A 205 18.33 -15.61 29.52
C TRP A 205 19.01 -14.51 30.34
N ARG A 206 19.77 -14.89 31.37
CA ARG A 206 20.63 -13.97 32.14
C ARG A 206 21.83 -13.53 31.32
#